data_AF-A0AAU5I6R8-F1
#
_entry.id   AF-A0AAU5I6R8-F1
#
_cell.length_a   1.000
_cell.length_b   1.000
_cell.length_c   1.000
_cell.angle_alpha   90.00
_cell.angle_beta   90.00
_cell.angle_gamma   90.00
#
_symmetry.space_group_name_H-M   'P 1'
#
loop_
_entity.id
_entity.type
_entity.pdbx_description
1 polymer ?
#
loop_
_entity_poly.entity_id
_entity_poly.type
_entity_poly.pdbx_seq_one_letter_code
_entity_poly.pdbx_strand_id
1 'polypeptide(L)'
;MTDQLQGLAGELADDYVHGRWRPEATEDHRARILSAQASTAGGLDGLAAGGVLTAASIEQMLRPHPELGSWRLAPVLRAYPDGSPEAQALVRDLLDAIAVTGFPLLPPRPLRYIEAPAPYDGSAPSVFLGGGITGCPDWQRRAVLQLDAIGSPAVALNPRRASFPLGQPDATREQTTWEYHHLRLADVILFWFCAEAVQPIALYELGAHAARGTRLAVGTHPGYPRRRDVLEQLRLARPEVSVHDSLHATVRAAAALLPATPTTRT
;
A
#
# COMPACT_ATOMS: atom_id res chain seq x y z
N MET A 1 3.39 -8.69 23.76
CA MET A 1 4.69 -8.15 23.33
C MET A 1 4.50 -7.63 21.92
N THR A 2 4.73 -6.33 21.70
CA THR A 2 4.69 -5.77 20.35
C THR A 2 5.82 -6.40 19.55
N ASP A 3 5.50 -6.89 18.34
CA ASP A 3 6.49 -7.35 17.38
C ASP A 3 7.49 -6.21 17.11
N GLN A 4 8.76 -6.39 17.51
CA GLN A 4 9.80 -5.36 17.38
C GLN A 4 10.00 -4.96 15.92
N LEU A 5 9.90 -5.92 14.99
CA LEU A 5 10.00 -5.65 13.56
C LEU A 5 8.85 -4.76 13.11
N GLN A 6 7.63 -5.05 13.57
CA GLN A 6 6.44 -4.26 13.23
C GLN A 6 6.61 -2.79 13.62
N GLY A 7 7.19 -2.51 14.79
CA GLY A 7 7.48 -1.14 15.23
C GLY A 7 8.50 -0.45 14.34
N LEU A 8 9.67 -1.08 14.15
CA LEU A 8 10.78 -0.52 13.37
C LEU A 8 10.42 -0.32 11.89
N ALA A 9 9.87 -1.36 11.25
CA ALA A 9 9.44 -1.31 9.86
C ALA A 9 8.26 -0.34 9.68
N GLY A 10 7.36 -0.30 10.66
CA GLY A 10 6.22 0.60 10.67
C GLY A 10 6.63 2.07 10.65
N GLU A 11 7.53 2.47 11.55
CA GLU A 11 8.06 3.84 11.62
C GLU A 11 8.79 4.21 10.32
N LEU A 12 9.68 3.35 9.85
CA LEU A 12 10.49 3.64 8.67
C LEU A 12 9.65 3.75 7.39
N ALA A 13 8.68 2.85 7.23
CA ALA A 13 7.75 2.91 6.11
C ALA A 13 6.84 4.15 6.18
N ASP A 14 6.44 4.58 7.38
CA ASP A 14 5.68 5.83 7.57
C ASP A 14 6.48 7.04 7.10
N ASP A 15 7.75 7.13 7.49
CA ASP A 15 8.63 8.20 7.03
C ASP A 15 8.87 8.18 5.52
N TYR A 16 8.96 6.98 4.93
CA TYR A 16 9.08 6.82 3.47
C TYR A 16 7.84 7.34 2.72
N VAL A 17 6.63 6.93 3.14
CA VAL A 17 5.37 7.32 2.46
C VAL A 17 5.04 8.80 2.68
N HIS A 18 5.56 9.43 3.74
CA HIS A 18 5.44 10.87 3.94
C HIS A 18 6.60 11.68 3.35
N GLY A 19 7.63 11.01 2.81
CA GLY A 19 8.79 11.67 2.21
C GLY A 19 9.73 12.32 3.25
N ARG A 20 9.63 11.92 4.51
CA ARG A 20 10.51 12.33 5.61
C ARG A 20 11.82 11.56 5.63
N TRP A 21 11.89 10.44 4.90
CA TRP A 21 13.10 9.64 4.77
C TRP A 21 13.28 9.10 3.35
N ARG A 22 14.54 9.05 2.93
CA ARG A 22 15.06 8.22 1.84
C ARG A 22 16.40 7.65 2.29
N PRO A 23 16.73 6.41 1.87
CA PRO A 23 18.04 5.84 2.17
C PRO A 23 19.17 6.65 1.54
N GLU A 24 20.31 6.68 2.21
CA GLU A 24 21.54 7.26 1.68
C GLU A 24 22.05 6.42 0.50
N ALA A 25 22.89 6.99 -0.38
CA ALA A 25 23.29 6.34 -1.64
C ALA A 25 23.83 4.90 -1.46
N THR A 26 24.64 4.65 -0.43
CA THR A 26 25.18 3.32 -0.13
C THR A 26 24.12 2.37 0.43
N GLU A 27 23.30 2.85 1.37
CA GLU A 27 22.20 2.09 1.96
C GLU A 27 21.20 1.66 0.88
N ASP A 28 20.84 2.60 0.01
CA ASP A 28 19.94 2.43 -1.13
C ASP A 28 20.48 1.41 -2.14
N HIS A 29 21.77 1.53 -2.51
CA HIS A 29 22.40 0.58 -3.43
C HIS A 29 22.39 -0.86 -2.89
N ARG A 30 22.65 -1.05 -1.59
CA ARG A 30 22.63 -2.39 -1.02
C ARG A 30 21.21 -2.91 -0.79
N ALA A 31 20.26 -2.04 -0.43
CA ALA A 31 18.83 -2.39 -0.35
C ALA A 31 18.30 -2.88 -1.72
N ARG A 32 18.74 -2.24 -2.81
CA ARG A 32 18.47 -2.67 -4.19
C ARG A 32 18.95 -4.09 -4.48
N ILE A 33 20.20 -4.39 -4.13
CA ILE A 33 20.76 -5.75 -4.30
C ILE A 33 19.94 -6.76 -3.49
N LEU A 34 19.60 -6.41 -2.26
CA LEU A 34 18.82 -7.27 -1.36
C LEU A 34 17.42 -7.59 -1.92
N SER A 35 16.69 -6.57 -2.40
CA SER A 35 15.38 -6.76 -3.05
C SER A 35 15.49 -7.66 -4.27
N ALA A 36 16.46 -7.42 -5.17
CA ALA A 36 16.65 -8.22 -6.37
C ALA A 36 16.97 -9.70 -6.05
N GLN A 37 17.81 -9.95 -5.03
CA GLN A 37 18.12 -11.30 -4.58
C GLN A 37 16.89 -12.04 -4.05
N ALA A 38 16.05 -11.36 -3.24
CA ALA A 38 14.81 -11.93 -2.74
C ALA A 38 13.87 -12.37 -3.88
N SER A 39 13.71 -11.54 -4.91
CA SER A 39 12.88 -11.89 -6.07
C SER A 39 13.40 -13.13 -6.80
N THR A 40 14.72 -13.27 -6.97
CA THR A 40 15.32 -14.42 -7.67
C THR A 40 15.26 -15.73 -6.88
N ALA A 41 15.38 -15.66 -5.54
CA ALA A 41 15.34 -16.84 -4.67
C ALA A 41 13.94 -17.49 -4.59
N GLY A 42 12.88 -16.78 -5.00
CA GLY A 42 11.50 -17.27 -4.94
C GLY A 42 11.05 -18.19 -6.10
N GLY A 43 11.84 -18.35 -7.18
CA GLY A 43 11.43 -19.17 -8.33
C GLY A 43 10.15 -18.68 -9.06
N LEU A 44 9.50 -19.54 -9.85
CA LEU A 44 8.25 -19.23 -10.57
C LEU A 44 7.08 -18.91 -9.61
N ASP A 45 7.10 -19.46 -8.39
CA ASP A 45 6.13 -19.14 -7.32
C ASP A 45 6.42 -17.79 -6.64
N GLY A 46 7.66 -17.30 -6.74
CA GLY A 46 8.11 -16.01 -6.20
C GLY A 46 7.53 -14.79 -6.90
N LEU A 47 7.09 -14.95 -8.16
CA LEU A 47 6.35 -13.93 -8.91
C LEU A 47 4.94 -13.68 -8.35
N ALA A 48 4.38 -14.62 -7.56
CA ALA A 48 3.06 -14.50 -6.94
C ALA A 48 3.11 -14.17 -5.44
N ALA A 49 4.27 -14.33 -4.77
CA ALA A 49 4.35 -14.29 -3.30
C ALA A 49 5.57 -13.54 -2.72
N GLY A 50 6.12 -12.54 -3.42
CA GLY A 50 7.04 -11.55 -2.81
C GLY A 50 8.25 -12.17 -2.10
N GLY A 51 9.19 -12.68 -2.91
CA GLY A 51 10.50 -13.26 -2.58
C GLY A 51 10.97 -13.28 -1.11
N VAL A 52 11.48 -14.42 -0.64
CA VAL A 52 11.93 -14.57 0.75
C VAL A 52 13.32 -13.94 0.96
N LEU A 53 13.43 -13.01 1.92
CA LEU A 53 14.74 -12.53 2.39
C LEU A 53 15.41 -13.62 3.23
N THR A 54 16.54 -14.13 2.76
CA THR A 54 17.32 -15.13 3.49
C THR A 54 18.23 -14.48 4.52
N ALA A 55 18.57 -15.22 5.58
CA ALA A 55 19.55 -14.78 6.57
C ALA A 55 20.89 -14.39 5.91
N ALA A 56 21.34 -15.17 4.92
CA ALA A 56 22.58 -14.89 4.17
C ALA A 56 22.52 -13.57 3.39
N SER A 57 21.38 -13.26 2.74
CA SER A 57 21.19 -11.98 2.03
C SER A 57 21.15 -10.79 2.99
N ILE A 58 20.53 -10.96 4.17
CA ILE A 58 20.52 -9.95 5.23
C ILE A 58 21.93 -9.71 5.78
N GLU A 59 22.68 -10.78 6.07
CA GLU A 59 24.08 -10.68 6.51
C GLU A 59 24.96 -9.99 5.46
N GLN A 60 24.73 -10.25 4.17
CA GLN A 60 25.42 -9.57 3.08
C GLN A 60 25.15 -8.05 3.09
N MET A 61 23.89 -7.65 3.26
CA MET A 61 23.48 -6.24 3.39
C MET A 61 24.17 -5.56 4.59
N LEU A 62 24.23 -6.27 5.72
CA LEU A 62 24.77 -5.78 7.00
C LEU A 62 26.29 -5.96 7.17
N ARG A 63 27.03 -6.36 6.12
CA ARG A 63 28.50 -6.44 6.20
C ARG A 63 29.12 -5.11 6.64
N PRO A 64 30.21 -5.13 7.41
CA PRO A 64 30.85 -3.92 7.94
C PRO A 64 31.02 -2.83 6.90
N HIS A 65 30.52 -1.64 7.23
CA HIS A 65 30.62 -0.43 6.44
C HIS A 65 30.73 0.77 7.39
N PRO A 66 31.53 1.81 7.09
CA PRO A 66 31.66 2.98 7.96
C PRO A 66 30.32 3.65 8.31
N GLU A 67 29.37 3.64 7.37
CA GLU A 67 28.04 4.25 7.52
C GLU A 67 26.98 3.31 8.10
N LEU A 68 27.29 2.03 8.37
CA LEU A 68 26.27 1.06 8.82
C LEU A 68 25.55 1.50 10.11
N GLY A 69 26.19 2.32 10.94
CA GLY A 69 25.60 2.89 12.15
C GLY A 69 24.55 3.97 11.91
N SER A 70 24.55 4.66 10.76
CA SER A 70 23.54 5.67 10.40
C SER A 70 22.33 5.08 9.66
N TRP A 71 22.45 3.88 9.12
CA TRP A 71 21.43 3.25 8.29
C TRP A 71 20.19 2.87 9.08
N ARG A 72 19.04 3.42 8.70
CA ARG A 72 17.74 3.12 9.34
C ARG A 72 17.20 1.75 8.96
N LEU A 73 17.61 1.19 7.82
CA LEU A 73 17.29 -0.19 7.44
C LEU A 73 18.05 -1.21 8.30
N ALA A 74 19.21 -0.85 8.88
CA ALA A 74 20.02 -1.80 9.64
C ALA A 74 19.29 -2.42 10.85
N PRO A 75 18.67 -1.65 11.77
CA PRO A 75 17.89 -2.24 12.87
C PRO A 75 16.66 -3.02 12.37
N VAL A 76 16.00 -2.58 11.29
CA VAL A 76 14.86 -3.30 10.68
C VAL A 76 15.29 -4.68 10.20
N LEU A 77 16.38 -4.75 9.44
CA LEU A 77 16.89 -6.01 8.87
C LEU A 77 17.42 -6.97 9.94
N ARG A 78 18.00 -6.46 11.03
CA ARG A 78 18.40 -7.30 12.18
C ARG A 78 17.20 -7.95 12.87
N ALA A 79 16.07 -7.24 12.96
CA ALA A 79 14.85 -7.76 13.57
C ALA A 79 14.01 -8.63 12.61
N TYR A 80 14.34 -8.65 11.31
CA TYR A 80 13.53 -9.33 10.28
C TYR A 80 13.26 -10.82 10.56
N PRO A 81 14.25 -11.65 10.96
CA PRO A 81 14.04 -13.09 11.16
C PRO A 81 13.01 -13.42 12.24
N ASP A 82 12.85 -12.55 13.24
CA ASP A 82 12.00 -12.77 14.41
C ASP A 82 10.61 -12.12 14.27
N GLY A 83 10.36 -11.39 13.18
CA GLY A 83 9.10 -10.69 12.96
C GLY A 83 7.97 -11.58 12.46
N SER A 84 6.74 -11.12 12.67
CA SER A 84 5.54 -11.76 12.12
C SER A 84 5.52 -11.73 10.59
N PRO A 85 4.76 -12.64 9.93
CA PRO A 85 4.63 -12.63 8.47
C PRO A 85 4.18 -11.28 7.89
N GLU A 86 3.31 -10.56 8.61
CA GLU A 86 2.82 -9.23 8.22
C GLU A 86 3.95 -8.18 8.28
N ALA A 87 4.72 -8.17 9.38
CA ALA A 87 5.85 -7.26 9.54
C ALA A 87 6.95 -7.54 8.51
N GLN A 88 7.24 -8.82 8.24
CA GLN A 88 8.18 -9.21 7.20
C GLN A 88 7.68 -8.79 5.80
N ALA A 89 6.38 -8.91 5.52
CA ALA A 89 5.82 -8.47 4.26
C ALA A 89 5.93 -6.95 4.07
N LEU A 90 5.74 -6.15 5.13
CA LEU A 90 5.97 -4.72 5.10
C LEU A 90 7.43 -4.36 4.76
N VAL A 91 8.40 -5.08 5.33
CA VAL A 91 9.83 -4.87 4.99
C VAL A 91 10.11 -5.16 3.53
N ARG A 92 9.53 -6.23 2.98
CA ARG A 92 9.68 -6.56 1.55
C ARG A 92 9.07 -5.49 0.65
N ASP A 93 7.83 -5.07 0.95
CA ASP A 93 7.15 -3.98 0.22
C ASP A 93 8.00 -2.69 0.25
N LEU A 94 8.65 -2.38 1.39
CA LEU A 94 9.52 -1.20 1.53
C LEU A 94 10.80 -1.32 0.70
N LEU A 95 11.48 -2.47 0.73
CA LEU A 95 12.68 -2.71 -0.05
C LEU A 95 12.40 -2.66 -1.55
N ASP A 96 11.28 -3.23 -1.99
CA ASP A 96 10.87 -3.19 -3.40
C ASP A 96 10.55 -1.77 -3.84
N ALA A 97 9.87 -0.97 -3.00
CA ALA A 97 9.61 0.44 -3.26
C ALA A 97 10.90 1.27 -3.40
N ILE A 98 11.89 1.02 -2.52
CA ILE A 98 13.21 1.66 -2.58
C ILE A 98 13.95 1.24 -3.85
N ALA A 99 13.81 -0.03 -4.27
CA ALA A 99 14.59 -0.58 -5.36
C ALA A 99 14.22 -0.03 -6.75
N VAL A 100 13.07 0.64 -6.87
CA VAL A 100 12.60 1.19 -8.14
C VAL A 100 13.51 2.28 -8.65
N THR A 101 14.13 1.98 -9.78
CA THR A 101 15.05 2.87 -10.50
C THR A 101 14.62 2.94 -11.95
N GLY A 102 13.50 3.61 -12.18
CA GLY A 102 12.91 3.79 -13.50
C GLY A 102 12.92 5.25 -13.94
N PHE A 103 13.15 5.48 -15.23
CA PHE A 103 12.73 6.70 -15.89
C PHE A 103 11.35 6.45 -16.57
N PRO A 104 10.41 7.40 -16.49
CA PRO A 104 10.53 8.69 -15.80
C PRO A 104 10.56 8.52 -14.27
N LEU A 105 11.31 9.40 -13.60
CA LEU A 105 11.34 9.43 -12.13
C LEU A 105 9.93 9.71 -11.60
N LEU A 106 9.56 9.03 -10.52
CA LEU A 106 8.31 9.30 -9.83
C LEU A 106 8.28 10.75 -9.32
N PRO A 107 7.12 11.42 -9.34
CA PRO A 107 6.98 12.74 -8.73
C PRO A 107 7.43 12.75 -7.26
N PRO A 108 7.84 13.91 -6.71
CA PRO A 108 8.07 14.05 -5.28
C PRO A 108 6.91 13.51 -4.45
N ARG A 109 7.22 12.91 -3.29
CA ARG A 109 6.22 12.26 -2.43
C ARG A 109 5.01 13.16 -2.10
N PRO A 110 5.18 14.44 -1.76
CA PRO A 110 4.05 15.32 -1.42
C PRO A 110 3.03 15.50 -2.56
N LEU A 111 3.41 15.21 -3.80
CA LEU A 111 2.51 15.30 -4.96
C LEU A 111 1.74 14.01 -5.25
N ARG A 112 2.10 12.89 -4.61
CA ARG A 112 1.55 11.56 -4.92
C ARG A 112 1.05 10.77 -3.72
N TYR A 113 1.05 11.38 -2.53
CA TYR A 113 0.43 10.83 -1.33
C TYR A 113 -0.41 11.93 -0.66
N ILE A 114 -1.72 11.76 -0.70
CA ILE A 114 -2.69 12.68 -0.09
C ILE A 114 -3.42 11.92 1.01
N GLU A 115 -3.14 12.28 2.25
CA GLU A 115 -3.81 11.74 3.43
C GLU A 115 -4.98 12.64 3.84
N ALA A 116 -6.09 12.04 4.27
CA ALA A 116 -7.21 12.79 4.81
C ALA A 116 -6.76 13.69 5.99
N PRO A 117 -7.19 14.96 6.07
CA PRO A 117 -8.20 15.62 5.22
C PRO A 117 -7.60 16.50 4.10
N ALA A 118 -6.33 16.32 3.71
CA ALA A 118 -5.69 17.16 2.71
C ALA A 118 -6.41 17.10 1.35
N PRO A 119 -6.62 18.22 0.65
CA PRO A 119 -7.38 18.24 -0.59
C PRO A 119 -6.59 17.63 -1.75
N TYR A 120 -7.32 16.99 -2.67
CA TYR A 120 -6.83 16.61 -3.98
C TYR A 120 -7.59 17.36 -5.09
N ASP A 121 -6.86 17.93 -6.04
CA ASP A 121 -7.41 18.82 -7.08
C ASP A 121 -7.73 18.13 -8.41
N GLY A 122 -7.44 16.83 -8.55
CA GLY A 122 -7.67 16.09 -9.79
C GLY A 122 -6.57 16.27 -10.85
N SER A 123 -5.40 16.81 -10.48
CA SER A 123 -4.31 17.13 -11.42
C SER A 123 -3.55 15.92 -12.01
N ALA A 124 -3.70 14.71 -11.44
CA ALA A 124 -2.95 13.51 -11.84
C ALA A 124 -3.82 12.24 -11.83
N PRO A 125 -3.39 11.13 -12.47
CA PRO A 125 -4.06 9.84 -12.28
C PRO A 125 -4.04 9.44 -10.80
N SER A 126 -5.16 8.99 -10.26
CA SER A 126 -5.32 8.79 -8.81
C SER A 126 -5.98 7.45 -8.44
N VAL A 127 -5.54 6.89 -7.32
CA VAL A 127 -6.11 5.69 -6.70
C VAL A 127 -6.61 6.03 -5.30
N PHE A 128 -7.90 5.80 -5.03
CA PHE A 128 -8.43 5.85 -3.68
C PHE A 128 -8.24 4.51 -2.97
N LEU A 129 -7.75 4.53 -1.73
CA LEU A 129 -7.51 3.35 -0.91
C LEU A 129 -8.72 3.05 -0.02
N GLY A 130 -9.76 2.44 -0.60
CA GLY A 130 -10.99 2.06 0.07
C GLY A 130 -10.88 0.73 0.82
N GLY A 131 -11.48 0.64 2.01
CA GLY A 131 -11.41 -0.55 2.84
C GLY A 131 -11.39 -0.21 4.33
N GLY A 132 -11.19 -1.22 5.17
CA GLY A 132 -11.20 -1.01 6.62
C GLY A 132 -9.99 -0.27 7.14
N ILE A 133 -10.24 0.56 8.14
CA ILE A 133 -9.23 1.32 8.89
C ILE A 133 -9.19 0.80 10.33
N THR A 134 -10.30 0.97 11.05
CA THR A 134 -10.44 0.52 12.44
C THR A 134 -10.46 -0.99 12.52
N GLY A 135 -9.60 -1.56 13.37
CA GLY A 135 -9.50 -3.01 13.55
C GLY A 135 -8.82 -3.74 12.39
N CYS A 136 -8.26 -3.03 11.41
CA CYS A 136 -7.46 -3.60 10.33
C CYS A 136 -5.98 -3.19 10.45
N PRO A 137 -5.05 -4.04 9.94
CA PRO A 137 -3.68 -3.65 9.66
C PRO A 137 -3.62 -2.38 8.78
N ASP A 138 -2.49 -1.67 8.81
CA ASP A 138 -2.22 -0.56 7.91
C ASP A 138 -1.83 -1.06 6.51
N TRP A 139 -2.81 -1.68 5.86
CA TRP A 139 -2.68 -2.16 4.48
C TRP A 139 -2.58 -0.98 3.49
N GLN A 140 -3.07 0.21 3.85
CA GLN A 140 -2.97 1.41 3.04
C GLN A 140 -1.49 1.77 2.81
N ARG A 141 -0.68 1.75 3.87
CA ARG A 141 0.76 1.95 3.76
C ARG A 141 1.42 0.93 2.82
N ARG A 142 1.08 -0.35 2.96
CA ARG A 142 1.58 -1.41 2.07
C ARG A 142 1.15 -1.20 0.62
N ALA A 143 -0.07 -0.78 0.39
CA ALA A 143 -0.57 -0.47 -0.96
C ALA A 143 0.22 0.68 -1.61
N VAL A 144 0.56 1.73 -0.86
CA VAL A 144 1.42 2.84 -1.35
C VAL A 144 2.81 2.33 -1.72
N LEU A 145 3.42 1.50 -0.87
CA LEU A 145 4.72 0.88 -1.18
C LEU A 145 4.66 -0.01 -2.43
N GLN A 146 3.58 -0.77 -2.61
CA GLN A 146 3.41 -1.64 -3.79
C GLN A 146 3.15 -0.84 -5.07
N LEU A 147 2.44 0.29 -5.00
CA LEU A 147 2.30 1.22 -6.13
C LEU A 147 3.66 1.81 -6.52
N ASP A 148 4.47 2.18 -5.54
CA ASP A 148 5.85 2.64 -5.75
C ASP A 148 6.70 1.58 -6.41
N ALA A 149 6.66 0.34 -5.90
CA ALA A 149 7.44 -0.81 -6.34
C ALA A 149 7.24 -1.16 -7.82
N ILE A 150 6.08 -0.81 -8.39
CA ILE A 150 5.77 -1.00 -9.82
C ILE A 150 5.98 0.28 -10.65
N GLY A 151 6.54 1.34 -10.06
CA GLY A 151 6.80 2.61 -10.72
C GLY A 151 5.53 3.39 -11.08
N SER A 152 4.43 3.20 -10.35
CA SER A 152 3.19 3.93 -10.62
C SER A 152 3.33 5.41 -10.23
N PRO A 153 3.08 6.37 -11.15
CA PRO A 153 3.09 7.79 -10.84
C PRO A 153 1.79 8.26 -10.16
N ALA A 154 0.87 7.34 -9.85
CA ALA A 154 -0.45 7.68 -9.34
C ALA A 154 -0.42 8.39 -7.98
N VAL A 155 -1.37 9.29 -7.80
CA VAL A 155 -1.66 9.89 -6.50
C VAL A 155 -2.45 8.90 -5.66
N ALA A 156 -1.89 8.45 -4.54
CA ALA A 156 -2.60 7.65 -3.57
C ALA A 156 -3.42 8.56 -2.64
N LEU A 157 -4.73 8.37 -2.63
CA LEU A 157 -5.66 9.05 -1.72
C LEU A 157 -5.93 8.12 -0.55
N ASN A 158 -5.34 8.42 0.61
CA ASN A 158 -5.38 7.59 1.80
C ASN A 158 -6.38 8.14 2.83
N PRO A 159 -7.51 7.44 3.10
CA PRO A 159 -8.45 7.85 4.14
C PRO A 159 -7.93 7.59 5.56
N ARG A 160 -6.93 6.73 5.75
CA ARG A 160 -6.35 6.44 7.07
C ARG A 160 -5.44 7.58 7.52
N ARG A 161 -5.88 8.34 8.52
CA ARG A 161 -5.06 9.37 9.16
C ARG A 161 -4.01 8.76 10.09
N ALA A 162 -2.80 9.31 10.09
CA ALA A 162 -1.76 8.99 11.07
C ALA A 162 -2.19 9.38 12.49
N SER A 163 -2.92 10.49 12.64
CA SER A 163 -3.48 10.94 13.91
C SER A 163 -4.92 11.44 13.71
N PHE A 164 -5.90 10.61 14.11
CA PHE A 164 -7.31 11.02 14.11
C PHE A 164 -7.64 11.81 15.38
N PRO A 165 -8.20 13.03 15.28
CA PRO A 165 -8.52 13.86 16.45
C PRO A 165 -9.78 13.34 17.17
N LEU A 166 -9.59 12.32 18.01
CA LEU A 166 -10.64 11.74 18.85
C LEU A 166 -11.30 12.81 19.73
N GLY A 167 -12.64 12.76 19.81
CA GLY A 167 -13.42 13.67 20.66
C GLY A 167 -13.72 15.04 20.04
N GLN A 168 -13.27 15.31 18.81
CA GLN A 168 -13.70 16.50 18.07
C GLN A 168 -14.95 16.17 17.22
N PRO A 169 -16.11 16.81 17.48
CA PRO A 169 -17.36 16.51 16.76
C PRO A 169 -17.26 16.66 15.24
N ASP A 170 -16.49 17.65 14.78
CA ASP A 170 -16.33 17.94 13.36
C ASP A 170 -15.35 16.99 12.65
N ALA A 171 -14.50 16.26 13.38
CA ALA A 171 -13.52 15.35 12.79
C ALA A 171 -14.16 14.22 12.00
N THR A 172 -15.25 13.65 12.53
CA THR A 172 -16.03 12.63 11.83
C THR A 172 -16.68 13.21 10.58
N ARG A 173 -17.26 14.41 10.68
CA ARG A 173 -17.89 15.08 9.53
C ARG A 173 -16.86 15.37 8.44
N GLU A 174 -15.70 15.90 8.81
CA GLU A 174 -14.59 16.20 7.90
C GLU A 174 -14.08 14.92 7.23
N GLN A 175 -13.88 13.83 7.99
CA GLN A 175 -13.48 12.54 7.46
C GLN A 175 -14.47 12.02 6.42
N THR A 176 -15.75 11.90 6.80
CA THR A 176 -16.79 11.38 5.91
C THR A 176 -16.96 12.28 4.67
N THR A 177 -16.86 13.60 4.83
CA THR A 177 -16.92 14.54 3.70
C THR A 177 -15.74 14.32 2.76
N TRP A 178 -14.53 14.20 3.30
CA TRP A 178 -13.32 13.96 2.53
C TRP A 178 -13.41 12.64 1.75
N GLU A 179 -13.78 11.53 2.42
CA GLU A 179 -13.93 10.21 1.80
C GLU A 179 -14.95 10.25 0.68
N TYR A 180 -16.13 10.83 0.93
CA TYR A 180 -17.19 10.97 -0.07
C TYR A 180 -16.73 11.73 -1.33
N HIS A 181 -16.04 12.86 -1.14
CA HIS A 181 -15.53 13.65 -2.27
C HIS A 181 -14.42 12.90 -3.02
N HIS A 182 -13.45 12.33 -2.31
CA HIS A 182 -12.26 11.73 -2.92
C HIS A 182 -12.55 10.39 -3.59
N LEU A 183 -13.50 9.59 -3.08
CA LEU A 183 -14.05 8.43 -3.79
C LEU A 183 -14.64 8.81 -5.15
N ARG A 184 -15.25 10.00 -5.23
CA ARG A 184 -15.84 10.54 -6.47
C ARG A 184 -14.86 11.31 -7.34
N LEU A 185 -13.67 11.64 -6.84
CA LEU A 185 -12.58 12.32 -7.56
C LEU A 185 -11.48 11.36 -8.02
N ALA A 186 -11.35 10.18 -7.43
CA ALA A 186 -10.35 9.19 -7.83
C ALA A 186 -10.65 8.58 -9.21
N ASP A 187 -9.62 8.30 -10.01
CA ASP A 187 -9.77 7.63 -11.31
C ASP A 187 -10.04 6.14 -11.17
N VAL A 188 -9.44 5.53 -10.15
CA VAL A 188 -9.62 4.13 -9.76
C VAL A 188 -9.85 4.08 -8.26
N ILE A 189 -10.74 3.19 -7.82
CA ILE A 189 -10.86 2.86 -6.39
C ILE A 189 -10.33 1.45 -6.19
N LEU A 190 -9.33 1.33 -5.32
CA LEU A 190 -8.83 0.07 -4.82
C LEU A 190 -9.59 -0.26 -3.54
N PHE A 191 -10.37 -1.33 -3.54
CA PHE A 191 -10.99 -1.89 -2.34
C PHE A 191 -10.19 -3.07 -1.81
N TRP A 192 -9.72 -2.99 -0.56
CA TRP A 192 -9.11 -4.12 0.14
C TRP A 192 -9.85 -4.47 1.43
N PHE A 193 -10.36 -5.71 1.49
CA PHE A 193 -11.06 -6.23 2.67
C PHE A 193 -10.12 -7.09 3.52
N CYS A 194 -9.88 -6.66 4.76
CA CYS A 194 -8.91 -7.26 5.70
C CYS A 194 -9.56 -8.47 6.42
N ALA A 195 -8.79 -9.38 7.01
CA ALA A 195 -9.35 -10.57 7.65
C ALA A 195 -10.04 -10.27 9.00
N GLU A 196 -9.58 -9.22 9.66
CA GLU A 196 -9.71 -8.98 11.09
C GLU A 196 -11.09 -8.47 11.49
N ALA A 197 -11.80 -7.79 10.58
CA ALA A 197 -13.06 -7.15 10.88
C ALA A 197 -14.01 -7.16 9.67
N VAL A 198 -15.31 -7.20 9.96
CA VAL A 198 -16.33 -6.83 8.96
C VAL A 198 -16.22 -5.33 8.71
N GLN A 199 -16.19 -4.93 7.44
CA GLN A 199 -15.96 -3.55 7.01
C GLN A 199 -17.22 -2.99 6.32
N PRO A 200 -18.31 -2.69 7.08
CA PRO A 200 -19.61 -2.37 6.51
C PRO A 200 -19.64 -1.09 5.69
N ILE A 201 -18.88 -0.07 6.09
CA ILE A 201 -18.78 1.20 5.35
C ILE A 201 -18.11 0.95 3.99
N ALA A 202 -17.01 0.19 3.95
CA ALA A 202 -16.36 -0.18 2.69
C ALA A 202 -17.26 -1.05 1.79
N LEU A 203 -18.10 -1.93 2.35
CA LEU A 203 -19.10 -2.69 1.57
C LEU A 203 -20.17 -1.76 0.97
N TYR A 204 -20.63 -0.77 1.74
CA TYR A 204 -21.56 0.26 1.28
C TYR A 204 -20.97 1.08 0.12
N GLU A 205 -19.72 1.55 0.27
CA GLU A 205 -19.00 2.30 -0.76
C GLU A 205 -18.76 1.46 -2.01
N LEU A 206 -18.32 0.20 -1.85
CA LEU A 206 -18.16 -0.74 -2.96
C LEU A 206 -19.45 -0.88 -3.76
N GLY A 207 -20.58 -1.11 -3.09
CA GLY A 207 -21.89 -1.23 -3.74
C GLY A 207 -22.27 0.04 -4.50
N ALA A 208 -22.10 1.21 -3.89
CA ALA A 208 -22.39 2.50 -4.51
C ALA A 208 -21.54 2.74 -5.78
N HIS A 209 -20.24 2.44 -5.72
CA HIS A 209 -19.32 2.68 -6.83
C HIS A 209 -19.40 1.60 -7.93
N ALA A 210 -19.76 0.37 -7.57
CA ALA A 210 -20.08 -0.69 -8.52
C ALA A 210 -21.29 -0.29 -9.38
N ALA A 211 -22.39 0.15 -8.74
CA ALA A 211 -23.59 0.61 -9.43
C ALA A 211 -23.35 1.86 -10.30
N ARG A 212 -22.46 2.76 -9.86
CA ARG A 212 -22.07 3.95 -10.63
C ARG A 212 -21.26 3.65 -11.90
N GLY A 213 -20.71 2.45 -12.05
CA GLY A 213 -19.81 2.14 -13.17
C GLY A 213 -18.38 2.67 -12.96
N THR A 214 -17.97 2.94 -11.72
CA THR A 214 -16.60 3.41 -11.43
C THR A 214 -15.59 2.30 -11.77
N ARG A 215 -14.34 2.66 -12.10
CA ARG A 215 -13.24 1.70 -12.27
C ARG A 215 -12.82 1.19 -10.90
N LEU A 216 -12.89 -0.13 -10.72
CA LEU A 216 -12.68 -0.78 -9.43
C LEU A 216 -11.60 -1.85 -9.56
N ALA A 217 -10.65 -1.85 -8.63
CA ALA A 217 -9.82 -3.01 -8.32
C ALA A 217 -10.25 -3.52 -6.94
N VAL A 218 -10.71 -4.76 -6.85
CA VAL A 218 -11.28 -5.29 -5.61
C VAL A 218 -10.48 -6.50 -5.17
N GLY A 219 -10.12 -6.54 -3.89
CA GLY A 219 -9.48 -7.68 -3.28
C GLY A 219 -9.99 -7.94 -1.88
N THR A 220 -9.93 -9.19 -1.48
CA THR A 220 -10.29 -9.64 -0.13
C THR A 220 -9.18 -10.54 0.38
N HIS A 221 -8.76 -10.38 1.63
CA HIS A 221 -8.01 -11.43 2.30
C HIS A 221 -8.82 -12.74 2.25
N PRO A 222 -8.21 -13.92 2.05
CA PRO A 222 -8.96 -15.19 1.97
C PRO A 222 -9.84 -15.48 3.19
N GLY A 223 -9.39 -15.00 4.36
CA GLY A 223 -10.10 -15.08 5.64
C GLY A 223 -11.13 -13.98 5.91
N TYR A 224 -11.41 -13.05 4.98
CA TYR A 224 -12.39 -11.98 5.21
C TYR A 224 -13.79 -12.56 5.46
N PRO A 225 -14.49 -12.20 6.56
CA PRO A 225 -15.76 -12.85 6.94
C PRO A 225 -16.87 -12.75 5.90
N ARG A 226 -16.90 -11.69 5.07
CA ARG A 226 -17.91 -11.47 4.03
C ARG A 226 -17.36 -11.68 2.62
N ARG A 227 -16.26 -12.44 2.47
CA ARG A 227 -15.63 -12.70 1.18
C ARG A 227 -16.61 -13.30 0.16
N ARG A 228 -17.43 -14.25 0.57
CA ARG A 228 -18.42 -14.88 -0.32
C ARG A 228 -19.45 -13.86 -0.82
N ASP A 229 -19.90 -12.96 0.05
CA ASP A 229 -20.83 -11.89 -0.34
C ASP A 229 -20.19 -10.95 -1.37
N VAL A 230 -18.95 -10.51 -1.14
CA VAL A 230 -18.22 -9.65 -2.09
C VAL A 230 -18.12 -10.32 -3.46
N LEU A 231 -17.74 -11.60 -3.50
CA LEU A 231 -17.65 -12.37 -4.73
C LEU A 231 -18.98 -12.47 -5.48
N GLU A 232 -20.03 -12.94 -4.80
CA GLU A 232 -21.31 -13.18 -5.47
C GLU A 232 -21.98 -11.88 -5.90
N GLN A 233 -21.94 -10.85 -5.07
CA GLN A 233 -22.54 -9.56 -5.40
C GLN A 233 -21.82 -8.89 -6.57
N LEU A 234 -20.48 -8.89 -6.60
CA LEU A 234 -19.74 -8.33 -7.74
C LEU A 234 -19.89 -9.18 -9.00
N ARG A 235 -19.88 -10.51 -8.91
CA ARG A 235 -20.12 -11.37 -10.06
C ARG A 235 -21.46 -11.09 -10.73
N LEU A 236 -22.50 -10.78 -9.93
CA LEU A 236 -23.82 -10.43 -10.45
C LEU A 236 -23.90 -8.99 -10.96
N ALA A 237 -23.34 -8.03 -10.22
CA ALA A 237 -23.48 -6.60 -10.54
C ALA A 237 -22.49 -6.11 -11.60
N ARG A 238 -21.27 -6.65 -11.61
CA ARG A 238 -20.10 -6.22 -12.40
C ARG A 238 -19.23 -7.44 -12.74
N PRO A 239 -19.71 -8.40 -13.56
CA PRO A 239 -19.01 -9.66 -13.87
C PRO A 239 -17.61 -9.48 -14.47
N GLU A 240 -17.28 -8.31 -14.99
CA GLU A 240 -15.95 -7.96 -15.51
C GLU A 240 -14.94 -7.60 -14.41
N VAL A 241 -15.38 -7.32 -13.18
CA VAL A 241 -14.51 -6.99 -12.05
C VAL A 241 -14.12 -8.27 -11.31
N SER A 242 -12.86 -8.67 -11.45
CA SER A 242 -12.29 -9.78 -10.69
C SER A 242 -12.03 -9.37 -9.23
N VAL A 243 -12.28 -10.31 -8.30
CA VAL A 243 -11.93 -10.13 -6.88
C VAL A 243 -10.66 -10.90 -6.60
N HIS A 244 -9.59 -10.18 -6.27
CA HIS A 244 -8.27 -10.73 -5.97
C HIS A 244 -8.18 -11.25 -4.53
N ASP A 245 -7.29 -12.20 -4.28
CA ASP A 245 -7.06 -12.84 -2.97
C ASP A 245 -5.84 -12.28 -2.23
N SER A 246 -5.11 -11.35 -2.84
CA SER A 246 -3.93 -10.71 -2.26
C SER A 246 -3.93 -9.21 -2.51
N LEU A 247 -3.34 -8.45 -1.57
CA LEU A 247 -3.18 -7.01 -1.71
C LEU A 247 -2.34 -6.68 -2.96
N HIS A 248 -1.27 -7.45 -3.17
CA HIS A 248 -0.38 -7.29 -4.32
C HIS A 248 -1.11 -7.39 -5.67
N ALA A 249 -1.91 -8.43 -5.87
CA ALA A 249 -2.68 -8.58 -7.11
C ALA A 249 -3.71 -7.44 -7.28
N THR A 250 -4.32 -7.00 -6.17
CA THR A 250 -5.28 -5.89 -6.17
C THR A 250 -4.61 -4.56 -6.55
N VAL A 251 -3.42 -4.27 -6.01
CA VAL A 251 -2.64 -3.06 -6.35
C VAL A 251 -2.24 -3.06 -7.82
N ARG A 252 -1.78 -4.20 -8.35
CA ARG A 252 -1.46 -4.31 -9.78
C ARG A 252 -2.69 -4.11 -10.67
N ALA A 253 -3.84 -4.64 -10.28
CA ALA A 253 -5.10 -4.41 -10.98
C ALA A 253 -5.51 -2.92 -10.94
N ALA A 254 -5.36 -2.26 -9.79
CA ALA A 254 -5.64 -0.82 -9.67
C ALA A 254 -4.73 0.00 -10.60
N ALA A 255 -3.44 -0.32 -10.63
CA ALA A 255 -2.47 0.36 -11.49
C ALA A 255 -2.77 0.16 -12.99
N ALA A 256 -3.18 -1.05 -13.39
CA ALA A 256 -3.55 -1.36 -14.77
C ALA A 256 -4.83 -0.65 -15.24
N LEU A 257 -5.70 -0.24 -14.31
CA LEU A 257 -6.93 0.50 -14.60
C LEU A 257 -6.73 2.02 -14.69
N LEU A 258 -5.55 2.53 -14.31
CA LEU A 258 -5.28 3.96 -14.34
C LEU A 258 -5.27 4.49 -15.77
N PRO A 259 -5.88 5.66 -16.00
CA PRO A 259 -5.79 6.33 -17.29
C PRO A 259 -4.40 6.94 -17.49
N ALA A 260 -3.98 7.13 -18.74
CA ALA A 260 -2.72 7.80 -19.07
C ALA A 260 -2.72 9.30 -18.66
N THR A 261 -3.89 9.93 -18.64
CA THR A 261 -4.14 11.30 -18.18
C THR A 261 -5.34 11.30 -17.22
N PRO A 262 -5.44 12.26 -16.27
CA PRO A 262 -6.57 12.33 -15.35
C PRO A 262 -7.90 12.33 -16.11
N THR A 263 -8.91 11.63 -15.59
CA THR A 263 -10.24 11.64 -16.22
C THR A 263 -10.87 13.02 -16.03
N THR A 264 -11.11 13.74 -17.12
CA THR A 264 -11.84 15.02 -17.09
C THR A 264 -13.27 14.78 -16.58
N ARG A 265 -13.63 15.38 -15.46
CA ARG A 265 -14.97 15.24 -14.86
C ARG A 265 -15.77 16.51 -15.18
N THR A 266 -16.76 16.38 -16.07
CA THR A 266 -17.85 17.34 -16.27
C THR A 266 -18.94 17.14 -15.23
#